data_AF-A0A920V630-F1
#
_entry.id   AF-A0A920V630-F1
#
_cell.length_a   1.000
_cell.length_b   1.000
_cell.length_c   1.000
_cell.angle_alpha   90.00
_cell.angle_beta   90.00
_cell.angle_gamma   90.00
#
_symmetry.space_group_name_H-M   'P 1'
#
loop_
_entity.id
_entity.type
_entity.pdbx_description
1 polymer ?
#
loop_
_entity_poly.entity_id
_entity_poly.type
_entity_poly.pdbx_seq_one_letter_code
_entity_poly.pdbx_strand_id
1 'polypeptide(L)' 'MIGKHSIVGANSLITENKTFPENSLIMGSPAKVIREVTSEDIKMIKYSAQGYILNGKRFAKGLVNFEAASTPLES' A
#
# COMPACT_ATOMS: atom_id res chain seq x y z
N MET A 1 -10.41 14.57 -1.12
CA MET A 1 -11.07 13.25 -1.04
C MET A 1 -10.63 12.37 -2.22
N ILE A 2 -10.38 11.08 -1.99
CA ILE A 2 -10.04 10.11 -3.04
C ILE A 2 -11.17 9.07 -3.07
N GLY A 3 -11.81 8.89 -4.23
CA GLY A 3 -12.89 7.91 -4.40
C GLY A 3 -12.44 6.46 -4.23
N LYS A 4 -13.41 5.55 -4.03
CA LYS A 4 -13.14 4.12 -3.89
C LYS A 4 -12.50 3.54 -5.15
N HIS A 5 -11.71 2.48 -4.96
CA HIS A 5 -10.97 1.79 -6.03
C HIS A 5 -10.01 2.69 -6.83
N SER A 6 -9.68 3.88 -6.34
CA SER A 6 -8.70 4.75 -6.98
C SER A 6 -7.28 4.35 -6.61
N ILE A 7 -6.35 4.52 -7.55
CA ILE A 7 -4.93 4.19 -7.43
C ILE A 7 -4.14 5.48 -7.58
N VAL A 8 -3.27 5.76 -6.60
CA VAL A 8 -2.35 6.89 -6.64
C VAL A 8 -0.98 6.39 -7.06
N GLY A 9 -0.47 6.90 -8.18
CA GLY A 9 0.86 6.56 -8.68
C GLY A 9 1.96 7.08 -7.75
N ALA A 10 3.11 6.40 -7.80
CA ALA A 10 4.30 6.83 -7.08
C ALA A 10 4.67 8.28 -7.44
N ASN A 11 5.20 9.03 -6.46
CA ASN A 11 5.62 10.42 -6.64
C ASN A 11 4.49 11.39 -7.06
N SER A 12 3.25 11.11 -6.65
CA SER A 12 2.13 12.02 -6.89
C SER A 12 1.97 13.04 -5.76
N LEU A 13 1.70 14.30 -6.10
CA LEU A 13 1.40 15.37 -5.15
C LEU A 13 -0.08 15.73 -5.24
N ILE A 14 -0.86 15.30 -4.23
CA ILE A 14 -2.25 15.70 -4.07
C ILE A 14 -2.29 16.99 -3.26
N THR A 15 -2.75 18.06 -3.90
CA THR A 15 -2.95 19.37 -3.24
C THR A 15 -4.16 19.36 -2.33
N GLU A 16 -4.17 20.28 -1.36
CA GLU A 16 -5.30 20.48 -0.44
C GLU A 16 -6.62 20.72 -1.19
N ASN A 17 -7.73 20.38 -0.53
CA ASN A 17 -9.10 20.52 -1.03
C ASN A 17 -9.42 19.80 -2.34
N LYS A 18 -8.51 18.95 -2.86
CA LYS A 18 -8.73 18.24 -4.11
C LYS A 18 -9.61 17.02 -3.92
N THR A 19 -10.54 16.81 -4.85
CA THR A 19 -11.43 15.64 -4.91
C THR A 19 -11.23 14.89 -6.21
N PHE A 20 -11.07 13.57 -6.13
CA PHE A 20 -10.97 12.67 -7.26
C PHE A 20 -12.12 11.66 -7.23
N PRO A 21 -12.73 11.33 -8.38
CA PRO A 21 -13.82 10.37 -8.45
C PRO A 21 -13.36 8.94 -8.09
N GLU A 22 -14.33 8.04 -7.97
CA GLU A 22 -14.04 6.60 -7.84
C GLU A 22 -13.36 6.07 -9.10
N ASN A 23 -12.75 4.88 -8.99
CA ASN A 23 -12.08 4.18 -10.08
C ASN A 23 -11.01 5.03 -10.80
N SER A 24 -10.34 5.97 -10.11
CA SER A 24 -9.40 6.89 -10.78
C SER A 24 -7.95 6.42 -10.66
N LEU A 25 -7.22 6.41 -11.79
CA LEU A 25 -5.76 6.38 -11.77
C LEU A 25 -5.22 7.81 -11.71
N ILE A 26 -4.64 8.15 -10.57
CA ILE A 26 -4.21 9.51 -10.22
C ILE A 26 -2.68 9.56 -10.25
N MET A 27 -2.11 10.48 -11.04
CA MET A 27 -0.65 10.65 -11.10
C MET A 27 -0.21 12.11 -11.25
N GLY A 28 1.04 12.37 -10.87
CA GLY A 28 1.78 13.60 -11.16
C GLY A 28 1.86 14.59 -10.01
N SER A 29 2.60 15.68 -10.24
CA SER A 29 2.76 16.80 -9.31
C SER A 29 2.59 18.12 -10.05
N PRO A 30 1.42 18.80 -9.97
CA PRO A 30 0.24 18.44 -9.19
C PRO A 30 -0.57 17.28 -9.81
N ALA A 31 -1.14 16.44 -8.97
CA ALA A 31 -1.83 15.22 -9.38
C ALA A 31 -3.11 15.46 -10.21
N LYS A 32 -3.32 14.63 -11.23
CA LYS A 32 -4.49 14.61 -12.12
C LYS A 32 -4.98 13.18 -12.34
N VAL A 33 -6.26 13.03 -12.72
CA VAL A 33 -6.78 11.75 -13.24
C VAL A 33 -6.21 11.56 -14.64
N ILE A 34 -5.54 10.44 -14.87
CA ILE A 34 -4.97 10.09 -16.17
C ILE A 34 -5.90 9.17 -16.96
N ARG A 35 -6.60 8.27 -16.26
CA ARG A 35 -7.63 7.37 -16.80
C ARG A 35 -8.46 6.74 -15.68
N GLU A 36 -9.51 6.01 -16.05
CA GLU A 36 -10.18 5.08 -15.15
C GLU A 36 -9.31 3.83 -14.92
N VAL A 37 -9.37 3.25 -13.73
CA VAL A 37 -8.70 1.98 -13.40
C VAL A 37 -9.41 0.82 -14.10
N THR A 38 -8.63 -0.18 -14.51
CA THR A 38 -9.19 -1.39 -15.11
C THR A 38 -9.60 -2.41 -14.05
N SER A 39 -10.32 -3.46 -14.46
CA SER A 39 -10.64 -4.56 -13.56
C SER A 39 -9.38 -5.28 -13.07
N GLU A 40 -8.37 -5.34 -13.92
CA GLU A 40 -7.05 -5.92 -13.68
C GLU A 40 -6.28 -5.10 -12.64
N ASP A 41 -6.32 -3.76 -12.74
CA ASP A 41 -5.72 -2.86 -11.74
C ASP A 41 -6.32 -3.11 -10.35
N ILE A 42 -7.66 -3.22 -10.27
CA ILE A 42 -8.37 -3.49 -9.01
C ILE A 42 -7.98 -4.87 -8.44
N LYS A 43 -7.91 -5.91 -9.28
CA LYS A 43 -7.49 -7.26 -8.87
C LYS A 43 -6.07 -7.25 -8.31
N MET A 44 -5.15 -6.55 -8.99
CA MET A 44 -3.74 -6.46 -8.58
C MET A 44 -3.58 -5.77 -7.22
N ILE A 45 -4.26 -4.63 -7.00
CA ILE A 45 -4.23 -3.92 -5.72
C ILE A 45 -4.77 -4.80 -4.58
N LYS A 46 -5.87 -5.52 -4.82
CA LYS A 46 -6.45 -6.44 -3.83
C LYS A 46 -5.48 -7.58 -3.48
N TYR A 47 -4.82 -8.15 -4.49
CA TYR A 47 -3.80 -9.19 -4.29
C TYR A 47 -2.60 -8.65 -3.48
N SER A 48 -2.09 -7.46 -3.82
CA SER A 48 -1.02 -6.81 -3.07
C SER A 48 -1.39 -6.60 -1.59
N ALA A 49 -2.61 -6.10 -1.33
CA ALA A 49 -3.12 -5.91 0.03
C ALA A 49 -3.20 -7.23 0.82
N GLN A 50 -3.60 -8.34 0.19
CA GLN A 50 -3.57 -9.66 0.82
C GLN A 50 -2.15 -10.07 1.24
N GLY A 51 -1.15 -9.78 0.41
CA GLY A 51 0.26 -10.01 0.74
C GLY A 51 0.70 -9.28 2.02
N TYR A 52 0.32 -8.01 2.16
CA TYR A 52 0.60 -7.24 3.39
C TYR A 52 -0.10 -7.81 4.62
N ILE A 53 -1.34 -8.27 4.51
CA ILE A 53 -2.06 -8.91 5.61
C ILE A 53 -1.35 -10.19 6.06
N LEU A 54 -0.94 -11.04 5.11
CA LEU A 54 -0.23 -12.29 5.41
C LEU A 54 1.14 -12.02 6.04
N ASN A 55 1.89 -11.06 5.51
CA ASN A 55 3.17 -10.64 6.07
C ASN A 55 2.99 -10.06 7.47
N GLY A 56 1.97 -9.24 7.71
CA GLY A 56 1.65 -8.72 9.03
C GLY A 56 1.39 -9.84 10.04
N LYS A 57 0.59 -10.86 9.68
CA LYS A 57 0.36 -12.05 10.51
C LYS A 57 1.64 -12.85 10.77
N ARG A 58 2.49 -13.01 9.75
CA ARG A 58 3.77 -13.72 9.86
C ARG A 58 4.71 -13.01 10.83
N PHE A 59 4.87 -11.71 10.65
CA PHE A 59 5.79 -10.90 11.45
C PHE A 59 5.32 -10.69 12.89
N ALA A 60 4.01 -10.53 13.11
CA ALA A 60 3.47 -10.48 14.47
C ALA A 60 3.76 -11.75 15.29
N LYS A 61 3.90 -12.91 14.63
CA LYS A 61 4.22 -14.18 15.30
C LYS A 61 5.72 -14.46 15.43
N GLY A 62 6.51 -14.00 14.47
CA GLY A 62 7.89 -14.46 14.27
C GLY A 62 8.97 -13.38 14.37
N LEU A 63 8.62 -12.11 14.59
CA LEU A 63 9.61 -11.09 14.86
C LEU A 63 10.10 -11.23 16.30
N VAL A 64 11.38 -11.55 16.44
CA VAL A 64 12.09 -11.52 17.72
C VAL A 64 13.00 -10.30 17.75
N ASN A 65 13.18 -9.72 18.93
CA ASN A 65 14.16 -8.68 19.10
C ASN A 65 15.56 -9.28 18.99
N PHE A 66 16.48 -8.59 18.32
CA PHE A 66 17.82 -9.09 18.04
C PHE A 66 18.59 -9.42 19.33
N GLU A 67 18.35 -8.66 20.41
CA GLU A 67 18.94 -8.90 21.74
C GLU A 67 18.43 -10.18 22.44
N ALA A 68 17.19 -10.61 22.15
CA ALA A 68 16.62 -11.82 22.73
C ALA A 68 17.09 -13.11 22.05
N ALA A 69 17.71 -13.00 20.86
CA ALA A 69 18.22 -14.12 20.08
C ALA A 69 19.73 -14.36 20.27
N SER A 70 20.42 -13.52 21.06
CA SER A 70 21.87 -13.54 21.23
C SER A 70 22.34 -13.92 22.64
N THR A 71 21.49 -14.50 23.48
CA THR A 71 21.98 -15.19 24.69
C THR A 71 22.82 -16.39 24.24
N PRO A 72 24.14 -16.44 24.52
CA PRO A 72 24.99 -17.54 24.07
C PRO A 72 24.54 -18.83 24.76
N LEU A 73 24.62 -19.96 24.06
CA LEU A 73 24.64 -21.27 24.70
C LEU A 73 25.73 -21.27 25.78
N GLU A 74 25.34 -21.28 27.05
CA GLU A 74 26.27 -21.55 28.14
C GLU A 74 26.53 -23.06 28.24
N SER A 75 27.83 -23.36 28.21
CA SER A 75 28.59 -24.60 28.51
C SER A 75 28.26 -25.88 27.76
#